data_AF-A0ABD1U0E0-F1
#
_entry.id   AF-A0ABD1U0E0-F1
#
_cell.length_a   1.000
_cell.length_b   1.000
_cell.length_c   1.000
_cell.angle_alpha   90.00
_cell.angle_beta   90.00
_cell.angle_gamma   90.00
#
_symmetry.space_group_name_H-M   'P 1'
#
loop_
_entity.id
_entity.type
_entity.pdbx_description
1 polymer ?
#
loop_
_entity_poly.entity_id
_entity_poly.type
_entity_poly.pdbx_seq_one_letter_code
_entity_poly.pdbx_strand_id
1 'polypeptide(L)'
;MLTHAASELVDDASLTDARSTFLLGEFQSLRIRVKDIDSGGDIGMSRNKTREETQVIRDPNPVRAKGCGKRLKSGKEKALSQSSRQCRACGNSGHDKRTCPTLQNR
;
A
#
# COMPACT_ATOMS: atom_id res chain seq x y z
N MET A 1 -13.04 38.58 11.69
CA MET A 1 -13.10 37.51 12.71
C MET A 1 -11.85 36.64 12.68
N LEU A 2 -11.57 35.91 11.58
CA LEU A 2 -10.37 35.07 11.46
C LEU A 2 -9.05 35.86 11.58
N THR A 3 -8.98 37.02 10.92
CA THR A 3 -7.78 37.88 10.93
C THR A 3 -7.42 38.38 12.33
N HIS A 4 -8.42 38.86 13.08
CA HIS A 4 -8.23 39.30 14.47
C HIS A 4 -7.74 38.17 15.38
N ALA A 5 -8.40 37.00 15.33
CA ALA A 5 -7.99 35.84 16.11
C ALA A 5 -6.59 35.32 15.75
N ALA A 6 -6.20 35.40 14.47
CA ALA A 6 -4.87 35.04 14.02
C ALA A 6 -3.80 36.02 14.54
N SER A 7 -4.08 37.32 14.53
CA SER A 7 -3.18 38.34 15.09
C SER A 7 -2.97 38.15 16.58
N GLU A 8 -4.05 37.98 17.34
CA GLU A 8 -3.99 37.73 18.79
C GLU A 8 -3.15 36.48 19.13
N LEU A 9 -3.34 35.39 18.38
CA LEU A 9 -2.54 34.17 18.55
C LEU A 9 -1.05 34.35 18.20
N VAL A 10 -0.76 35.16 17.17
CA VAL A 10 0.62 35.46 16.77
C VAL A 10 1.32 36.32 17.82
N ASP A 11 0.62 37.32 18.38
CA ASP A 11 1.15 38.18 19.43
C ASP A 11 1.49 37.35 20.69
N ASP A 12 0.60 36.45 21.10
CA ASP A 12 0.81 35.53 22.24
C ASP A 12 1.96 34.54 22.04
N ALA A 13 2.08 33.99 20.82
CA ALA A 13 3.15 33.05 20.49
C ALA A 13 4.51 33.74 20.36
N SER A 14 4.54 35.03 20.04
CA SER A 14 5.76 35.82 19.90
C SER A 14 6.44 36.11 21.24
N LEU A 15 5.77 35.87 22.38
CA LEU A 15 6.32 36.09 23.71
C LEU A 15 7.46 35.11 24.08
N THR A 16 7.60 33.97 23.39
CA THR A 16 8.67 32.99 23.64
C THR A 16 9.08 32.25 22.36
N ASP A 17 10.37 31.97 22.21
CA ASP A 17 10.91 31.22 21.05
C ASP A 17 10.31 29.81 20.90
N ALA A 18 10.00 29.15 22.01
CA ALA A 18 9.37 27.82 21.98
C ALA A 18 7.95 27.86 21.39
N ARG A 19 7.18 28.91 21.68
CA ARG A 19 5.81 29.08 21.15
C ARG A 19 5.81 29.54 19.70
N SER A 20 6.72 30.44 19.34
CA SER A 20 6.83 30.94 17.96
C SER A 20 7.27 29.84 16.98
N THR A 21 8.23 29.00 17.37
CA THR A 21 8.67 27.84 16.57
C THR A 21 7.58 26.77 16.45
N PHE A 22 6.83 26.50 17.52
CA PHE A 22 5.67 25.61 17.48
C PHE A 22 4.58 26.12 16.52
N LEU A 23 4.19 27.39 16.66
CA LEU A 23 3.15 27.99 15.83
C LEU A 23 3.56 28.03 14.34
N LEU A 24 4.84 28.29 14.05
CA LEU A 24 5.37 28.23 12.70
C LEU A 24 5.23 26.83 12.07
N GLY A 25 5.52 25.77 12.82
CA GLY A 25 5.35 24.39 12.34
C GLY A 25 3.89 24.03 12.06
N GLU A 26 2.98 24.46 12.94
CA GLU A 26 1.53 24.28 12.74
C GLU A 26 1.02 25.03 11.51
N PHE A 27 1.49 26.27 11.28
CA PHE A 27 1.11 27.04 10.09
C PHE A 27 1.61 26.44 8.78
N GLN A 28 2.80 25.85 8.77
CA GLN A 28 3.29 25.12 7.59
C GLN A 28 2.38 23.92 7.26
N SER A 29 1.98 23.17 8.29
CA SER A 29 1.05 22.04 8.15
C SER A 29 -0.34 22.50 7.70
N LEU A 30 -0.83 23.61 8.25
CA LEU A 30 -2.11 24.21 7.85
C LEU A 30 -2.07 24.71 6.40
N ARG A 31 -0.96 25.30 5.95
CA ARG A 31 -0.78 25.79 4.58
C ARG A 31 -0.87 24.66 3.55
N ILE A 32 -0.38 23.46 3.87
CA ILE A 32 -0.53 22.28 3.01
C ILE A 32 -2.01 21.90 2.93
N ARG A 33 -2.67 21.74 4.08
CA ARG A 33 -4.10 21.39 4.13
C ARG A 33 -4.99 22.37 3.38
N VAL A 34 -4.72 23.67 3.48
CA VAL A 34 -5.49 24.70 2.76
C VAL A 34 -5.30 24.60 1.25
N LYS A 35 -4.09 24.27 0.75
CA LYS A 35 -3.86 24.02 -0.68
C LYS A 35 -4.56 22.77 -1.21
N ASP A 36 -4.70 21.75 -0.37
CA ASP A 36 -5.35 20.50 -0.76
C ASP A 36 -6.88 20.68 -0.89
N ILE A 37 -7.48 21.64 -0.17
CA ILE A 37 -8.90 22.00 -0.29
C ILE A 37 -9.22 22.49 -1.71
N ASP A 38 -8.34 23.29 -2.31
CA ASP A 38 -8.53 23.80 -3.68
C ASP A 38 -8.31 22.73 -4.76
N SER A 39 -7.63 21.63 -4.41
CA SER A 39 -7.16 20.62 -5.38
C SER A 39 -8.07 19.39 -5.49
N GLY A 40 -9.20 19.34 -4.77
CA GLY A 40 -10.19 18.25 -4.87
C GLY A 40 -9.67 16.86 -4.47
N GLY A 41 -8.56 16.79 -3.73
CA GLY A 41 -7.93 15.54 -3.30
C GLY A 41 -8.67 14.89 -2.13
N ASP A 42 -8.83 13.57 -2.19
CA ASP A 42 -9.42 12.70 -1.16
C ASP A 42 -8.86 13.01 0.25
N ILE A 43 -9.74 13.38 1.18
CA ILE A 43 -9.39 13.79 2.54
C ILE A 43 -9.07 12.55 3.37
N GLY A 44 -7.84 12.05 3.22
CA GLY A 44 -7.22 11.14 4.19
C GLY A 44 -7.01 11.85 5.52
N MET A 45 -7.93 11.65 6.48
CA MET A 45 -7.87 12.23 7.81
C MET A 45 -6.60 11.78 8.58
N SER A 46 -5.54 12.57 8.56
CA SER A 46 -4.47 12.42 9.55
C SER A 46 -4.86 13.20 10.80
N ARG A 47 -5.54 12.53 11.73
CA ARG A 47 -5.95 13.08 13.02
C ARG A 47 -4.71 13.45 13.84
N ASN A 48 -4.73 14.66 14.39
CA ASN A 48 -3.81 15.09 15.44
C ASN A 48 -4.01 14.16 16.65
N LYS A 49 -3.13 13.17 16.78
CA LYS A 49 -3.13 12.23 17.90
C LYS A 49 -2.58 12.96 19.13
N THR A 50 -3.46 13.27 20.08
CA THR A 50 -3.08 13.56 21.47
C THR A 50 -2.15 12.45 21.95
N ARG A 51 -0.98 12.84 22.48
CA ARG A 51 0.08 11.93 22.93
C ARG A 51 -0.36 11.17 24.17
N GLU A 52 -1.06 10.06 24.00
CA GLU A 52 -0.83 8.89 24.84
C GLU A 52 0.26 8.06 24.17
N GLU A 53 1.44 8.12 24.77
CA GLU A 53 2.67 7.49 24.30
C GLU A 53 2.68 6.01 24.66
N THR A 54 1.69 5.25 24.20
CA THR A 54 1.90 3.81 24.00
C THR A 54 2.90 3.67 22.86
N GLN A 55 4.15 3.34 23.20
CA GLN A 55 5.15 2.94 22.22
C GLN A 55 4.63 1.72 21.47
N VAL A 56 4.07 1.95 20.29
CA VAL A 56 3.67 0.88 19.38
C VAL A 56 4.96 0.30 18.81
N ILE A 57 5.41 -0.81 19.38
CA ILE A 57 6.47 -1.63 18.79
C ILE A 57 5.95 -2.05 17.41
N ARG A 58 6.52 -1.46 16.36
CA ARG A 58 6.20 -1.84 14.99
C ARG A 58 6.95 -3.11 14.66
N ASP A 59 6.24 -4.11 14.15
CA ASP A 59 6.89 -5.31 13.65
C ASP A 59 7.88 -4.94 12.53
N PRO A 60 9.07 -5.57 12.51
CA PRO A 60 10.02 -5.39 11.42
C PRO A 60 9.35 -5.73 10.08
N ASN A 61 9.68 -4.96 9.04
CA ASN A 61 9.19 -5.26 7.69
C ASN A 61 9.59 -6.70 7.31
N PRO A 62 8.64 -7.56 6.88
CA PRO A 62 8.95 -8.93 6.51
C PRO A 62 10.03 -8.99 5.42
N VAL A 63 11.21 -9.47 5.82
CA VAL A 63 12.31 -9.72 4.89
C VAL A 63 12.05 -11.04 4.18
N ARG A 64 11.97 -10.99 2.85
CA ARG A 64 11.91 -12.21 2.03
C ARG A 64 13.32 -12.77 1.87
N ALA A 65 13.51 -14.05 2.20
CA ALA A 65 14.77 -14.74 1.93
C ALA A 65 15.13 -14.68 0.43
N LYS A 66 16.43 -14.58 0.14
CA LYS A 66 16.95 -14.69 -1.24
C LYS A 66 16.41 -15.99 -1.85
N GLY A 67 15.76 -15.90 -3.03
CA GLY A 67 15.14 -17.05 -3.70
C GLY A 67 13.64 -17.26 -3.44
N CYS A 68 12.99 -16.48 -2.56
CA CYS A 68 11.53 -16.54 -2.35
C CYS A 68 10.72 -15.97 -3.56
N GLY A 69 11.40 -15.32 -4.53
CA GLY A 69 10.78 -14.86 -5.76
C GLY A 69 10.24 -16.02 -6.59
N LYS A 70 8.98 -15.94 -7.05
CA LYS A 70 8.48 -16.89 -8.06
C LYS A 70 9.33 -16.72 -9.33
N ARG A 71 9.84 -17.83 -9.88
CA ARG A 71 10.55 -17.81 -11.16
C ARG A 71 9.63 -17.27 -12.25
N LEU A 72 10.09 -16.25 -12.98
CA LEU A 72 9.38 -15.77 -14.16
C LEU A 72 9.45 -16.85 -15.25
N LYS A 73 8.28 -17.29 -15.73
CA LYS A 73 8.17 -18.23 -16.85
C LYS A 73 8.47 -17.52 -18.16
N SER A 74 9.23 -18.17 -19.04
CA SER A 74 9.45 -17.66 -20.40
C SER A 74 8.15 -17.68 -21.22
N GLY A 75 8.08 -16.89 -22.30
CA GLY A 75 6.92 -16.90 -23.20
C GLY A 75 6.62 -18.30 -23.75
N LYS A 76 7.67 -19.05 -24.13
CA LYS A 76 7.56 -20.45 -24.57
C LYS A 76 6.97 -21.36 -23.49
N GLU A 77 7.41 -21.23 -22.23
CA GLU A 77 6.88 -22.03 -21.11
C GLU A 77 5.40 -21.73 -20.87
N LYS A 78 5.00 -20.45 -20.93
CA LYS A 78 3.60 -20.04 -20.82
C LYS A 78 2.74 -20.64 -21.93
N ALA A 79 3.18 -20.53 -23.18
CA ALA A 79 2.47 -21.08 -24.34
C ALA A 79 2.30 -22.60 -24.26
N LEU A 80 3.33 -23.34 -23.84
CA LEU A 80 3.26 -24.79 -23.63
C LEU A 80 2.29 -25.16 -22.50
N SER A 81 2.23 -24.38 -21.42
CA SER A 81 1.29 -24.63 -20.32
C SER A 81 -0.17 -24.30 -20.67
N GLN A 82 -0.39 -23.36 -21.59
CA GLN A 82 -1.73 -23.02 -22.10
C GLN A 82 -2.24 -24.01 -23.15
N SER A 83 -1.33 -24.71 -23.83
CA SER A 83 -1.68 -25.83 -24.70
C SER A 83 -2.14 -27.00 -23.82
N SER A 84 -3.45 -27.23 -23.76
CA SER A 84 -4.00 -28.39 -23.04
C SER A 84 -3.53 -29.67 -23.74
N ARG A 85 -2.61 -30.39 -23.11
CA ARG A 85 -2.14 -31.67 -23.64
C ARG A 85 -3.32 -32.64 -23.71
N GLN A 86 -3.62 -33.11 -24.92
CA GLN A 86 -4.66 -34.12 -25.16
C GLN A 86 -4.08 -35.52 -24.96
N CYS A 87 -4.89 -36.41 -24.39
CA CYS A 87 -4.55 -37.81 -24.28
C CYS A 87 -4.46 -38.43 -25.68
N ARG A 88 -3.31 -39.04 -26.01
CA ARG A 88 -3.11 -39.69 -27.32
C ARG A 88 -3.99 -40.93 -27.55
N ALA A 89 -4.63 -41.46 -26.51
CA ALA A 89 -5.51 -42.62 -26.64
C ALA A 89 -6.98 -42.24 -26.85
N CYS A 90 -7.48 -41.20 -26.17
CA CYS A 90 -8.90 -40.85 -26.21
C CYS A 90 -9.18 -39.40 -26.64
N GLY A 91 -8.16 -38.59 -26.94
CA GLY A 91 -8.29 -37.20 -27.39
C GLY A 91 -8.67 -36.19 -26.29
N ASN A 92 -9.19 -36.63 -25.14
CA ASN A 92 -9.60 -35.75 -24.06
C ASN A 92 -8.41 -35.18 -23.27
N SER A 93 -8.57 -33.98 -22.72
CA SER A 93 -7.59 -33.33 -21.86
C SER A 93 -7.77 -33.73 -20.38
N GLY A 94 -6.80 -33.34 -19.53
CA GLY A 94 -6.84 -33.61 -18.09
C GLY A 94 -6.15 -34.91 -17.65
N HIS A 95 -5.66 -35.72 -18.58
CA HIS A 95 -4.90 -36.93 -18.28
C HIS A 95 -3.97 -37.34 -19.44
N ASP A 96 -3.04 -38.25 -19.14
CA ASP A 96 -2.07 -38.80 -20.09
C ASP A 96 -2.46 -40.21 -20.53
N LYS A 97 -1.83 -40.73 -21.60
CA LYS A 97 -2.09 -42.10 -22.09
C LYS A 97 -1.99 -43.17 -20.99
N ARG A 98 -1.07 -42.99 -20.03
CA ARG A 98 -0.82 -43.94 -18.93
C ARG A 98 -1.91 -43.94 -17.87
N THR A 99 -2.63 -42.84 -17.73
CA THR A 99 -3.70 -42.63 -16.75
C THR A 99 -5.05 -42.51 -17.45
N CYS A 100 -5.16 -43.08 -18.66
CA CYS A 100 -6.34 -42.94 -19.48
C CYS A 100 -7.43 -43.90 -18.99
N PRO A 101 -8.57 -43.37 -18.52
CA PRO A 101 -9.64 -44.21 -17.95
C PRO A 101 -10.22 -45.18 -18.99
N THR A 102 -10.17 -44.84 -20.28
CA THR A 102 -10.61 -45.75 -21.35
C THR A 102 -9.63 -46.90 -21.62
N LEU A 103 -8.36 -46.78 -21.19
CA LEU A 103 -7.36 -47.84 -21.27
C LEU A 103 -7.22 -48.61 -19.94
N GLN A 104 -7.50 -47.99 -18.80
CA GLN A 104 -7.46 -48.64 -17.48
C GLN A 104 -8.67 -49.55 -17.23
N ASN A 105 -9.81 -49.28 -17.85
CA ASN A 105 -11.06 -50.00 -17.62
C ASN A 105 -11.36 -51.02 -18.74
N ARG A 106 -10.32 -51.74 -19.19
CA ARG A 106 -10.40 -52.81 -20.21
C ARG A 106 -9.81 -54.11 -19.68
#